data_AF-A0A9E0L526-F1
#
_entry.id   AF-A0A9E0L526-F1
#
_cell.length_a   1.000
_cell.length_b   1.000
_cell.length_c   1.000
_cell.angle_alpha   90.00
_cell.angle_beta   90.00
_cell.angle_gamma   90.00
#
_symmetry.space_group_name_H-M   'P 1'
#
loop_
_entity.id
_entity.type
_entity.pdbx_description
1 polymer ?
#
loop_
_entity_poly.entity_id
_entity_poly.type
_entity_poly.pdbx_seq_one_letter_code
_entity_poly.pdbx_strand_id
1 'polypeptide(L)'
;MSTLRRLIDLPGIADLEFASVMKPAMREPGAQAEFPKLDEVSRANFGLTLDEADAVPLPADWDKIDRRPERDQVEAFEAAGWDVTDKRRPLKILPQFSLQLWLAIRGVAGSLPYQAEADDEARMQSSLAADAAKFRRDR
;
A
#
# COMPACT_ATOMS: atom_id res chain seq x y z
N MET A 1 -6.76 5.68 -18.54
CA MET A 1 -6.26 4.55 -17.74
C MET A 1 -5.57 5.16 -16.54
N SER A 2 -6.11 4.99 -15.33
CA SER A 2 -5.41 5.44 -14.12
C SER A 2 -4.15 4.60 -13.98
N THR A 3 -2.99 5.25 -13.86
CA THR A 3 -1.71 4.58 -13.60
C THR A 3 -1.73 4.12 -12.14
N LEU A 4 -1.67 2.80 -11.91
CA LEU A 4 -1.65 2.24 -10.55
C LEU A 4 -0.44 2.77 -9.76
N ARG A 5 -0.62 3.00 -8.46
CA ARG A 5 0.48 3.33 -7.55
C ARG A 5 1.35 2.09 -7.37
N ARG A 6 2.67 2.20 -7.54
CA ARG A 6 3.53 1.02 -7.55
C ARG A 6 4.31 0.92 -6.26
N LEU A 7 4.25 -0.25 -5.59
CA LEU A 7 5.01 -0.49 -4.37
C LEU A 7 6.53 -0.38 -4.64
N ILE A 8 7.00 -0.84 -5.80
CA ILE A 8 8.42 -0.78 -6.17
C ILE A 8 8.95 0.66 -6.32
N ASP A 9 8.08 1.63 -6.59
CA ASP A 9 8.47 3.04 -6.77
C ASP A 9 8.61 3.77 -5.43
N LEU A 10 8.23 3.14 -4.31
CA LEU A 10 8.42 3.73 -2.98
C LEU A 10 9.92 3.75 -2.59
N PRO A 11 10.37 4.81 -1.88
CA PRO A 11 11.75 4.93 -1.44
C PRO A 11 12.29 3.67 -0.76
N GLY A 12 13.37 3.12 -1.30
CA GLY A 12 14.07 1.95 -0.76
C GLY A 12 13.50 0.58 -1.13
N ILE A 13 12.28 0.49 -1.70
CA ILE A 13 11.67 -0.81 -2.04
C ILE A 13 12.40 -1.48 -3.20
N ALA A 14 12.72 -0.76 -4.29
CA ALA A 14 13.45 -1.33 -5.42
C ALA A 14 14.83 -1.91 -5.02
N ASP A 15 15.54 -1.21 -4.13
CA ASP A 15 16.83 -1.67 -3.60
C ASP A 15 16.69 -2.97 -2.81
N LEU A 16 15.63 -3.08 -2.00
CA LEU A 16 15.34 -4.30 -1.24
C LEU A 16 14.90 -5.44 -2.14
N GLU A 17 14.07 -5.18 -3.15
CA GLU A 17 13.69 -6.18 -4.14
C GLU A 17 14.93 -6.74 -4.86
N PHE A 18 15.84 -5.87 -5.29
CA PHE A 18 17.10 -6.27 -5.89
C PHE A 18 17.99 -7.06 -4.90
N ALA A 19 18.16 -6.56 -3.67
CA ALA A 19 18.95 -7.23 -2.64
C ALA A 19 18.40 -8.61 -2.29
N SER A 20 17.07 -8.78 -2.29
CA SER A 20 16.41 -10.05 -2.01
C SER A 20 16.76 -11.12 -3.03
N VAL A 21 17.13 -10.76 -4.27
CA VAL A 21 17.59 -11.71 -5.29
C VAL A 21 18.88 -12.39 -4.84
N MET A 22 19.80 -11.60 -4.30
CA MET A 22 21.08 -12.09 -3.80
C MET A 22 20.99 -12.69 -2.40
N LYS A 23 20.00 -12.27 -1.61
CA LYS A 23 19.77 -12.72 -0.23
C LYS A 23 18.34 -13.23 -0.05
N PRO A 24 18.03 -14.47 -0.47
CA PRO A 24 16.68 -15.03 -0.36
C PRO A 24 16.12 -15.03 1.07
N ALA A 25 16.99 -15.17 2.09
CA ALA A 25 16.61 -15.11 3.50
C ALA A 25 15.89 -13.80 3.90
N MET A 26 16.08 -12.71 3.15
CA MET A 26 15.39 -11.44 3.37
C MET A 26 13.86 -11.53 3.18
N ARG A 27 13.37 -12.59 2.53
CA ARG A 27 11.95 -12.78 2.22
C ARG A 27 11.23 -13.62 3.27
N GLU A 28 11.98 -14.27 4.15
CA GLU A 28 11.45 -15.19 5.14
C GLU A 28 10.81 -14.44 6.33
N PRO A 29 9.86 -15.05 7.04
CA PRO A 29 9.33 -14.49 8.29
C PRO A 29 10.45 -14.23 9.30
N GLY A 30 10.47 -13.05 9.93
CA GLY A 30 11.48 -12.68 10.93
C GLY A 30 12.81 -12.19 10.35
N ALA A 31 12.91 -12.01 9.03
CA ALA A 31 14.08 -11.47 8.34
C ALA A 31 14.56 -10.12 8.92
N GLN A 32 13.67 -9.35 9.55
CA GLN A 32 13.95 -8.07 10.21
C GLN A 32 15.12 -8.14 11.18
N ALA A 33 15.26 -9.27 11.89
CA ALA A 33 16.32 -9.47 12.87
C ALA A 33 17.73 -9.48 12.24
N GLU A 34 17.86 -9.97 11.01
CA GLU A 34 19.12 -10.00 10.26
C GLU A 34 19.25 -8.80 9.30
N PHE A 35 18.12 -8.29 8.82
CA PHE A 35 18.05 -7.23 7.81
C PHE A 35 17.27 -6.02 8.36
N PRO A 36 17.85 -5.21 9.27
CA PRO A 36 17.16 -4.09 9.90
C PRO A 36 16.68 -3.02 8.90
N LYS A 37 17.28 -2.96 7.70
CA LYS A 37 16.83 -2.10 6.61
C LYS A 37 15.37 -2.37 6.18
N LEU A 38 14.85 -3.58 6.40
CA LEU A 38 13.44 -3.89 6.18
C LEU A 38 12.54 -3.00 7.04
N ASP A 39 12.84 -2.90 8.33
CA ASP A 39 12.08 -2.10 9.28
C ASP A 39 12.29 -0.60 9.05
N GLU A 40 13.50 -0.18 8.70
CA GLU A 40 13.79 1.21 8.34
C GLU A 40 12.92 1.67 7.15
N VAL A 41 12.90 0.87 6.07
CA VAL A 41 12.10 1.17 4.88
C VAL A 41 10.61 1.06 5.16
N SER A 42 10.19 0.08 5.96
CA SER A 42 8.80 -0.10 6.37
C SER A 42 8.30 1.11 7.15
N ARG A 43 9.08 1.55 8.16
CA ARG A 43 8.75 2.72 8.97
C ARG A 43 8.77 4.01 8.16
N ALA A 44 9.74 4.19 7.26
CA ALA A 44 9.83 5.38 6.42
C ALA A 44 8.62 5.54 5.47
N ASN A 45 8.10 4.43 4.94
CA ASN A 45 6.98 4.45 4.00
C ASN A 45 5.61 4.38 4.69
N PHE A 46 5.49 3.56 5.74
CA PHE A 46 4.20 3.25 6.35
C PHE A 46 4.01 3.84 7.75
N GLY A 47 5.08 4.23 8.43
CA GLY A 47 5.06 4.71 9.81
C GLY A 47 5.08 3.61 10.88
N LEU A 48 5.20 2.34 10.48
CA LEU A 48 5.30 1.19 11.37
C LEU A 48 6.15 0.07 10.73
N THR A 49 6.68 -0.82 11.55
CA THR A 49 7.38 -2.04 11.12
C THR A 49 6.42 -3.21 10.87
N LEU A 50 6.93 -4.36 10.39
CA LEU A 50 6.09 -5.55 10.22
C LEU A 50 5.60 -6.09 11.58
N ASP A 51 6.47 -6.15 12.58
CA ASP A 51 6.10 -6.62 13.91
C ASP A 51 5.07 -5.70 14.58
N GLU A 52 5.22 -4.38 14.42
CA GLU A 52 4.22 -3.41 14.87
C GLU A 52 2.88 -3.59 14.16
N ALA A 53 2.90 -3.95 12.87
CA ALA A 53 1.71 -4.21 12.07
C ALA A 53 0.99 -5.50 12.48
N ASP A 54 1.72 -6.58 12.75
CA ASP A 54 1.16 -7.85 13.20
C ASP A 54 0.53 -7.73 14.60
N ALA A 55 1.03 -6.80 15.42
CA ALA A 55 0.45 -6.47 16.72
C ALA A 55 -0.83 -5.61 16.64
N VAL A 56 -1.18 -5.05 15.48
CA VAL A 56 -2.40 -4.24 15.32
C VAL A 56 -3.64 -5.13 15.42
N PRO A 57 -4.60 -4.81 16.31
CA PRO A 57 -5.88 -5.51 16.34
C PRO A 57 -6.62 -5.34 15.02
N LEU A 58 -6.77 -6.44 14.28
CA LEU A 58 -7.47 -6.44 13.00
C LEU A 58 -9.00 -6.32 13.22
N PRO A 59 -9.71 -5.58 12.36
CA PRO A 59 -11.17 -5.55 12.35
C PRO A 59 -11.79 -6.95 12.26
N ALA A 60 -12.99 -7.13 12.81
CA ALA A 60 -13.67 -8.43 12.84
C ALA A 60 -13.97 -9.00 11.43
N ASP A 61 -14.12 -8.12 10.44
CA ASP A 61 -14.37 -8.43 9.03
C ASP A 61 -13.07 -8.55 8.20
N TRP A 62 -11.89 -8.62 8.84
CA TRP A 62 -10.63 -8.78 8.13
C TRP A 62 -10.59 -10.11 7.38
N ASP A 63 -10.55 -10.01 6.06
CA ASP A 63 -10.67 -11.12 5.13
C ASP A 63 -9.38 -11.93 4.91
N LYS A 64 -8.36 -11.66 5.74
CA LYS A 64 -7.03 -12.29 5.74
C LYS A 64 -6.35 -12.23 4.37
N ILE A 65 -6.58 -11.15 3.62
CA ILE A 65 -6.05 -10.99 2.27
C ILE A 65 -4.52 -11.08 2.23
N ASP A 66 -3.84 -10.61 3.28
CA ASP A 66 -2.39 -10.66 3.49
C ASP A 66 -1.80 -12.08 3.52
N ARG A 67 -2.63 -13.10 3.75
CA ARG A 67 -2.23 -14.53 3.84
C ARG A 67 -2.73 -15.39 2.69
N ARG A 68 -3.44 -14.79 1.73
CA ARG A 68 -3.94 -15.52 0.55
C ARG A 68 -2.79 -15.87 -0.42
N PRO A 69 -3.01 -16.79 -1.37
CA PRO A 69 -2.04 -17.02 -2.45
C PRO A 69 -1.62 -15.71 -3.13
N GLU A 70 -0.36 -15.60 -3.55
CA GLU A 70 0.22 -14.36 -4.11
C GLU A 70 -0.62 -13.78 -5.25
N ARG A 71 -1.19 -14.64 -6.10
CA ARG A 71 -2.06 -14.21 -7.20
C ARG A 71 -3.28 -13.44 -6.69
N ASP A 72 -3.96 -13.96 -5.67
CA ASP A 72 -5.16 -13.33 -5.10
C ASP A 72 -4.78 -12.01 -4.41
N GLN A 73 -3.59 -11.94 -3.80
CA GLN A 73 -3.08 -10.69 -3.23
C GLN A 73 -2.84 -9.64 -4.32
N VAL A 74 -2.20 -10.01 -5.43
CA VAL A 74 -1.96 -9.10 -6.56
C VAL A 74 -3.26 -8.55 -7.11
N GLU A 75 -4.24 -9.43 -7.39
CA GLU A 75 -5.56 -9.03 -7.90
C GLU A 75 -6.28 -8.09 -6.92
N ALA A 76 -6.18 -8.34 -5.62
CA ALA A 76 -6.78 -7.48 -4.59
C ALA A 76 -6.07 -6.12 -4.45
N PHE A 77 -4.73 -6.09 -4.51
CA PHE A 77 -3.98 -4.82 -4.51
C PHE A 77 -4.29 -3.99 -5.74
N GLU A 78 -4.40 -4.61 -6.91
CA GLU A 78 -4.78 -3.93 -8.15
C GLU A 78 -6.17 -3.30 -8.02
N ALA A 79 -7.14 -4.04 -7.45
CA ALA A 79 -8.47 -3.51 -7.14
C ALA A 79 -8.44 -2.36 -6.12
N ALA A 80 -7.45 -2.32 -5.23
CA ALA A 80 -7.20 -1.23 -4.29
C ALA A 80 -6.35 -0.07 -4.89
N GLY A 81 -6.05 -0.11 -6.20
CA GLY A 81 -5.29 0.93 -6.89
C GLY A 81 -3.77 0.87 -6.65
N TRP A 82 -3.24 -0.33 -6.37
CA TRP A 82 -1.81 -0.59 -6.13
C TRP A 82 -1.27 -1.71 -7.03
N ASP A 83 -0.10 -1.49 -7.62
CA ASP A 83 0.68 -2.49 -8.33
C ASP A 83 1.83 -2.97 -7.43
N VAL A 84 1.79 -4.26 -7.07
CA VAL A 84 2.80 -4.94 -6.26
C VAL A 84 3.65 -5.92 -7.09
N THR A 85 3.81 -5.63 -8.38
CA THR A 85 4.53 -6.48 -9.33
C THR A 85 5.73 -5.78 -9.97
N ASP A 86 6.73 -6.57 -10.37
CA ASP A 86 7.76 -6.19 -11.34
C ASP A 86 7.75 -7.17 -12.51
N LYS A 87 7.73 -6.66 -13.74
CA LYS A 87 7.66 -7.47 -14.97
C LYS A 87 6.58 -8.56 -14.93
N ARG A 88 5.39 -8.23 -14.38
CA ARG A 88 4.23 -9.14 -14.19
C ARG A 88 4.45 -10.29 -13.20
N ARG A 89 5.46 -10.19 -12.34
CA ARG A 89 5.68 -11.12 -11.21
C ARG A 89 5.46 -10.37 -9.90
N PRO A 90 4.84 -10.98 -8.88
CA PRO A 90 4.81 -10.39 -7.55
C PRO A 90 6.22 -10.02 -7.10
N LEU A 91 6.35 -8.88 -6.40
CA LEU A 91 7.62 -8.52 -5.77
C LEU A 91 8.01 -9.61 -4.77
N LYS A 92 9.28 -10.01 -4.77
CA LYS A 92 9.77 -11.05 -3.87
C LYS A 92 9.81 -10.58 -2.43
N ILE A 93 9.95 -9.27 -2.23
CA ILE A 93 9.85 -8.63 -0.91
C ILE A 93 8.41 -8.42 -0.43
N LEU A 94 7.38 -8.73 -1.25
CA LEU A 94 5.99 -8.48 -0.90
C LEU A 94 5.58 -9.03 0.48
N PRO A 95 6.00 -10.25 0.89
CA PRO A 95 5.65 -10.77 2.22
C PRO A 95 6.07 -9.87 3.39
N GLN A 96 7.11 -9.06 3.21
CA GLN A 96 7.64 -8.17 4.25
C GLN A 96 6.86 -6.84 4.37
N PHE A 97 6.01 -6.52 3.39
CA PHE A 97 5.32 -5.23 3.28
C PHE A 97 3.80 -5.35 3.04
N SER A 98 3.29 -6.55 2.74
CA SER A 98 1.87 -6.76 2.38
C SER A 98 0.92 -6.32 3.49
N LEU A 99 1.20 -6.69 4.74
CA LEU A 99 0.34 -6.35 5.88
C LEU A 99 0.29 -4.84 6.13
N GLN A 100 1.44 -4.18 6.18
CA GLN A 100 1.56 -2.73 6.40
C GLN A 100 0.81 -1.97 5.31
N LEU A 101 0.99 -2.38 4.05
CA LEU A 101 0.30 -1.77 2.91
C LEU A 101 -1.23 -1.96 3.02
N TRP A 102 -1.71 -3.15 3.37
CA TRP A 102 -3.16 -3.39 3.55
C TRP A 102 -3.76 -2.59 4.71
N LEU A 103 -3.06 -2.51 5.83
CA LEU A 103 -3.50 -1.70 6.98
C LEU A 103 -3.59 -0.23 6.60
N ALA A 104 -2.60 0.29 5.88
CA ALA A 104 -2.57 1.68 5.44
C ALA A 104 -3.65 1.98 4.39
N ILE A 105 -3.84 1.09 3.40
CA ILE A 105 -4.90 1.21 2.38
C ILE A 105 -6.29 1.26 3.02
N ARG A 106 -6.55 0.41 4.02
CA ARG A 106 -7.84 0.28 4.68
C ARG A 106 -8.02 1.26 5.84
N GLY A 107 -7.03 2.11 6.11
CA GLY A 107 -7.08 3.12 7.19
C GLY A 107 -7.10 2.53 8.60
N VAL A 108 -6.62 1.29 8.78
CA VAL A 108 -6.59 0.61 10.09
C VAL A 108 -5.38 1.06 10.90
N ALA A 109 -4.20 1.09 10.28
CA ALA A 109 -2.96 1.56 10.90
C ALA A 109 -1.95 1.99 9.84
N GLY A 110 -0.98 2.81 10.25
CA GLY A 110 0.01 3.38 9.34
C GLY A 110 -0.54 4.48 8.45
N SER A 111 0.31 4.90 7.52
CA SER A 111 0.00 5.93 6.53
C SER A 111 0.64 5.55 5.20
N LEU A 112 0.15 6.13 4.11
CA LEU A 112 0.81 6.00 2.81
C LEU A 112 1.64 7.25 2.56
N PRO A 113 2.86 7.14 1.97
CA PRO A 113 3.77 8.27 1.80
C PRO A 113 3.29 9.24 0.70
N TYR A 114 2.10 9.03 0.14
CA TYR A 114 1.47 9.93 -0.83
C TYR A 114 -0.05 9.89 -0.73
N GLN A 115 -0.67 10.97 -0.24
CA GLN A 115 -2.07 11.30 -0.50
C GLN A 115 -2.13 12.09 -1.82
N ALA A 116 -2.50 11.44 -2.92
CA ALA A 116 -3.09 12.17 -4.04
C ALA A 116 -4.54 12.49 -3.66
N GLU A 117 -4.96 13.72 -3.92
CA GLU A 117 -6.26 14.28 -3.53
C GLU A 117 -7.42 13.37 -3.96
N ALA A 118 -8.48 13.35 -3.13
CA ALA A 118 -9.72 12.62 -3.38
C ALA A 118 -10.12 12.70 -4.86
N ASP A 119 -10.52 11.54 -5.42
CA ASP A 119 -10.97 11.34 -6.79
C ASP A 119 -11.44 12.65 -7.44
N ASP A 120 -10.81 13.03 -8.55
CA ASP A 120 -11.19 14.23 -9.32
C ASP A 120 -12.69 14.26 -9.63
N GLU A 121 -13.38 13.11 -9.67
CA GLU A 121 -14.85 13.03 -9.75
C GLU A 121 -15.58 13.65 -8.55
N ALA A 122 -15.13 13.41 -7.32
CA ALA A 122 -15.72 14.00 -6.11
C ALA A 122 -15.48 15.52 -6.04
N ARG A 123 -14.34 15.99 -6.56
CA ARG A 123 -14.00 17.42 -6.64
C ARG A 123 -14.75 18.15 -7.76
N MET A 124 -14.94 17.49 -8.89
CA MET A 124 -15.74 18.00 -10.00
C MET A 124 -17.23 18.06 -9.62
N GLN A 125 -17.77 17.05 -8.94
CA GLN A 125 -19.16 17.07 -8.46
C GLN A 125 -19.41 18.14 -7.38
N SER A 126 -18.45 18.36 -6.46
CA SER A 126 -18.57 19.39 -5.44
C SER A 126 -18.45 20.82 -6.01
N SER A 127 -17.59 21.05 -6.99
CA SER A 127 -17.50 22.35 -7.70
C SER A 127 -18.75 22.63 -8.55
N LEU A 128 -19.26 21.63 -9.28
CA LEU A 128 -20.52 21.75 -10.04
C LEU A 128 -21.73 22.05 -9.13
N ALA A 129 -21.82 21.38 -7.98
CA ALA A 129 -22.87 21.64 -7.00
C ALA A 129 -22.77 23.03 -6.37
N ALA A 130 -21.54 23.49 -6.07
CA ALA A 130 -21.30 24.82 -5.51
C ALA A 130 -21.63 25.94 -6.51
N ASP A 131 -21.32 25.77 -7.79
CA ASP A 131 -21.66 26.74 -8.82
C ASP A 131 -23.17 26.75 -9.11
N ALA A 132 -23.83 25.58 -9.12
CA ALA A 132 -25.29 25.48 -9.27
C ALA A 132 -26.06 26.19 -8.13
N ALA A 133 -25.51 26.23 -6.91
CA ALA A 133 -26.10 26.95 -5.79
C ALA A 133 -25.99 28.48 -5.93
N LYS A 134 -24.90 28.98 -6.54
CA LYS A 134 -24.73 30.41 -6.83
C LYS A 134 -25.70 30.90 -7.91
N PHE A 135 -25.89 30.11 -8.97
CA PHE A 135 -26.84 30.45 -10.04
C PHE A 135 -28.31 30.52 -9.57
N ARG A 136 -28.68 29.84 -8.48
CA ARG A 136 -30.03 29.94 -7.90
C ARG A 136 -30.21 31.15 -6.98
N ARG A 137 -29.12 31.77 -6.51
CA ARG A 137 -29.17 32.90 -5.58
C ARG A 137 -29.22 34.26 -6.30
N ASP A 138 -28.77 34.31 -7.55
CA ASP A 138 -28.76 35.51 -8.40
C ASP A 138 -29.98 35.61 -9.36
N ARG A 139 -31.09 34.94 -9.03
CA ARG A 139 -32.37 35.08 -9.75
C ARG A 139 -33.46 35.67 -8.87
#